data_AF-A0A973J4W7-F1
#
_entry.id   AF-A0A973J4W7-F1
#
_cell.length_a   1.000
_cell.length_b   1.000
_cell.length_c   1.000
_cell.angle_alpha   90.00
_cell.angle_beta   90.00
_cell.angle_gamma   90.00
#
_symmetry.space_group_name_H-M   'P 1'
#
loop_
_entity.id
_entity.type
_entity.pdbx_description
1 polymer ?
#
loop_
_entity_poly.entity_id
_entity_poly.type
_entity_poly.pdbx_seq_one_letter_code
_entity_poly.pdbx_strand_id
1 'polypeptide(L)' 'VAEGETTPDRRFTYETVRCLGACGLAPVIVVDENVHGRIKTQKMKSVLDDYQ' A
#
# COMPACT_ATOMS: atom_id res chain seq x y z
N VAL A 1 9.82 -0.60 -9.22
CA VAL A 1 10.13 -1.40 -8.02
C VAL A 1 9.40 -2.71 -8.14
N ALA A 2 10.11 -3.81 -8.00
CA ALA A 2 9.57 -5.16 -7.91
C ALA A 2 9.17 -5.47 -6.46
N GLU A 3 8.50 -6.61 -6.24
CA GLU A 3 8.20 -7.09 -4.89
C GLU A 3 9.49 -7.32 -4.08
N GLY A 4 9.49 -6.86 -2.83
CA GLY A 4 10.66 -6.89 -1.94
C GLY A 4 11.68 -5.77 -2.18
N GLU A 5 11.47 -4.88 -3.16
CA GLU A 5 12.35 -3.74 -3.38
C GLU A 5 11.91 -2.51 -2.59
N THR A 6 12.90 -1.80 -2.06
CA THR A 6 12.74 -0.46 -1.50
C THR A 6 12.95 0.58 -2.60
N THR A 7 12.13 1.63 -2.61
CA THR A 7 12.29 2.75 -3.52
C THR A 7 13.66 3.43 -3.33
N PRO A 8 14.24 4.04 -4.38
CA PRO A 8 15.59 4.64 -4.31
C PRO A 8 15.75 5.74 -3.27
N ASP A 9 14.65 6.42 -2.93
CA ASP A 9 14.55 7.44 -1.88
C ASP A 9 14.47 6.83 -0.46
N ARG A 10 14.48 5.51 -0.34
CA ARG A 10 14.42 4.73 0.92
C ARG A 10 13.20 5.05 1.79
N ARG A 11 12.13 5.56 1.20
CA ARG A 11 10.89 5.90 1.93
C ARG A 11 9.89 4.76 1.98
N PHE A 12 9.79 3.97 0.91
CA PHE A 12 8.77 2.93 0.80
C PHE A 12 9.38 1.60 0.38
N THR A 13 8.96 0.52 1.03
CA THR A 13 9.26 -0.85 0.60
C THR A 13 8.00 -1.48 0.04
N TYR A 14 8.08 -2.05 -1.15
CA TYR A 14 6.92 -2.69 -1.78
C TYR A 14 6.90 -4.18 -1.42
N GLU A 15 5.99 -4.57 -0.53
CA GLU A 15 5.80 -5.97 -0.13
C GLU A 15 4.40 -6.46 -0.50
N THR A 16 4.31 -7.73 -0.90
CA THR A 16 3.03 -8.39 -1.22
C THR A 16 2.67 -9.34 -0.08
N VAL A 17 1.42 -9.23 0.37
CA VAL A 17 0.87 -10.09 1.43
C VAL A 17 -0.32 -10.86 0.89
N ARG A 18 -0.44 -12.14 1.28
CA ARG A 18 -1.49 -13.02 0.76
C ARG A 18 -2.88 -12.67 1.30
N CYS A 19 -2.99 -12.43 2.60
CA CYS A 19 -4.27 -12.15 3.24
C CYS A 19 -4.08 -11.14 4.38
N LEU A 20 -4.94 -10.13 4.38
CA LEU A 20 -5.04 -9.11 5.43
C LEU A 20 -6.31 -9.26 6.28
N GLY A 21 -7.12 -10.30 6.03
CA GLY A 21 -8.39 -10.51 6.72
C GLY A 21 -9.49 -9.50 6.37
N ALA A 22 -9.24 -8.57 5.44
CA ALA A 22 -10.15 -7.48 5.08
C ALA A 22 -10.87 -7.73 3.74
N CYS A 23 -11.37 -8.95 3.51
CA CYS A 23 -11.97 -9.37 2.24
C CYS A 23 -13.13 -8.46 1.79
N GLY A 24 -13.93 -7.94 2.72
CA GLY A 24 -15.04 -7.01 2.42
C GLY A 24 -14.61 -5.59 2.01
N LEU A 25 -13.32 -5.27 2.16
CA LEU A 25 -12.72 -3.98 1.80
C LEU A 25 -11.76 -4.10 0.61
N ALA A 26 -11.71 -5.25 -0.06
CA ALA A 26 -10.88 -5.46 -1.23
C ALA A 26 -11.19 -4.42 -2.32
N PRO A 27 -10.18 -3.89 -3.04
CA PRO A 27 -8.74 -4.02 -2.81
C PRO A 27 -8.27 -3.27 -1.56
N VAL A 28 -7.39 -3.90 -0.77
CA VAL A 28 -6.84 -3.34 0.48
C VAL A 28 -5.32 -3.28 0.41
N ILE A 29 -4.76 -2.20 0.91
CA ILE A 29 -3.32 -2.03 1.13
C ILE A 29 -3.10 -1.63 2.60
N VAL A 30 -1.90 -1.88 3.11
CA VAL A 30 -1.48 -1.40 4.42
C VAL A 30 -0.23 -0.58 4.20
N VAL A 31 -0.22 0.64 4.75
CA VAL A 31 0.95 1.51 4.79
C VAL A 31 1.25 1.76 6.25
N ASP A 32 2.42 1.31 6.70
CA ASP A 32 2.80 1.21 8.11
C ASP A 32 1.74 0.46 8.93
N GLU A 33 1.02 1.15 9.82
CA GLU A 33 -0.04 0.57 10.67
C GLU A 33 -1.46 0.90 10.15
N ASN A 34 -1.57 1.63 9.04
CA ASN A 34 -2.84 2.11 8.52
C ASN A 34 -3.40 1.21 7.41
N VAL A 35 -4.61 0.71 7.63
CA VAL A 35 -5.33 -0.12 6.66
C VAL A 35 -6.16 0.76 5.73
N HIS A 36 -5.85 0.70 4.45
CA HIS A 36 -6.52 1.45 3.39
C HIS A 36 -7.34 0.51 2.52
N GLY A 37 -8.66 0.50 2.73
CA GLY A 37 -9.61 -0.30 1.96
C GLY A 37 -10.22 0.43 0.76
N ARG A 38 -10.80 -0.33 -0.17
CA ARG A 38 -11.47 0.17 -1.39
C ARG A 38 -10.58 1.08 -2.23
N ILE A 39 -9.30 0.73 -2.33
CA ILE A 39 -8.32 1.52 -3.06
C ILE A 39 -8.49 1.29 -4.57
N LYS A 40 -8.44 2.41 -5.31
CA LYS A 40 -8.35 2.46 -6.77
C LYS A 40 -6.99 3.03 -7.14
N THR A 41 -6.50 2.73 -8.35
CA THR A 41 -5.20 3.21 -8.85
C THR A 41 -5.07 4.74 -8.78
N GLN A 42 -6.17 5.48 -8.99
CA GLN A 42 -6.20 6.94 -8.86
C GLN A 42 -5.98 7.43 -7.42
N LYS A 43 -6.50 6.68 -6.44
CA LYS A 43 -6.41 7.02 -5.01
C LYS A 43 -5.05 6.63 -4.41
N MET A 44 -4.33 5.71 -5.05
CA MET A 44 -3.01 5.26 -4.62
C MET A 44 -2.01 6.41 -4.45
N LYS A 45 -1.97 7.35 -5.42
CA LYS A 45 -1.08 8.53 -5.33
C LYS A 45 -1.40 9.40 -4.12
N SER A 46 -2.69 9.71 -3.93
CA SER A 46 -3.15 10.50 -2.78
C SER A 46 -2.80 9.83 -1.46
N VAL A 47 -2.94 8.50 -1.36
CA VAL A 47 -2.55 7.78 -0.14
C VAL A 47 -1.06 7.91 0.11
N LEU A 48 -0.21 7.79 -0.92
CA LEU A 48 1.24 7.97 -0.76
C LEU A 48 1.64 9.41 -0.41
N ASP A 49 0.92 10.40 -0.94
CA ASP A 49 1.16 11.82 -0.62
C ASP A 49 0.89 12.13 0.87
N ASP A 50 -0.02 11.39 1.53
CA ASP A 50 -0.30 11.54 2.96
C ASP A 50 0.88 11.09 3.85
N TYR A 51 1.84 10.33 3.31
CA TYR A 51 3.03 9.81 4.02
C TYR A 51 4.35 10.45 3.53
N GLN A 52 4.29 11.54 2.75
CA GLN A 52 5.46 12.28 2.24
C GLN A 52 5.92 13.40 3.18
#